data_AF-A0A965U0Z6-F1
#
_entry.id   AF-A0A965U0Z6-F1
#
_cell.length_a   1.000
_cell.length_b   1.000
_cell.length_c   1.000
_cell.angle_alpha   90.00
_cell.angle_beta   90.00
_cell.angle_gamma   90.00
#
_symmetry.space_group_name_H-M   'P 1'
#
loop_
_entity.id
_entity.type
_entity.pdbx_description
1 polymer ?
#
loop_
_entity_poly.entity_id
_entity_poly.type
_entity_poly.pdbx_seq_one_letter_code
_entity_poly.pdbx_strand_id
1 'polypeptide(L)'
;MTSPQNAQLLPAPAKVGRPPKFKTPEEMNTLIEAYFTACDETKRPYTVPGLALALGFSSRSSLFDYTARNAGHEEFAATIKKAKLRIEAQRVEALVMCRGNAAGMIFDLKNNFGWRDASEVKSDATVQIREEDRLLMQKVQGLLGEETEQ
;
A
#
# COMPACT_ATOMS: atom_id res chain seq x y z
N MET A 1 48.79 33.55 22.96
CA MET A 1 48.67 32.10 23.22
C MET A 1 47.20 31.80 23.50
N THR A 2 46.60 31.05 22.57
CA THR A 2 45.38 30.22 22.68
C THR A 2 44.15 30.73 23.44
N SER A 3 43.13 31.11 22.67
CA SER A 3 41.71 31.12 23.06
C SER A 3 41.25 29.79 23.69
N PRO A 4 40.32 29.82 24.64
CA PRO A 4 39.39 28.73 24.85
C PRO A 4 38.09 28.98 24.06
N GLN A 5 38.02 28.24 22.96
CA GLN A 5 36.85 27.70 22.27
C GLN A 5 35.47 28.14 22.80
N ASN A 6 34.80 28.96 21.99
CA ASN A 6 33.35 29.08 21.96
C ASN A 6 32.77 27.71 21.53
N ALA A 7 32.41 26.88 22.51
CA ALA A 7 31.73 25.62 22.29
C ALA A 7 30.33 25.92 21.75
N GLN A 8 30.21 25.94 20.42
CA GLN A 8 28.95 25.96 19.71
C GLN A 8 28.10 24.80 20.22
N LEU A 9 27.08 25.13 21.01
CA LEU A 9 26.00 24.23 21.38
C LEU A 9 25.31 23.83 20.07
N LEU A 10 25.63 22.63 19.57
CA LEU A 10 24.98 22.07 18.39
C LEU A 10 23.46 22.06 18.65
N PRO A 11 22.62 22.61 17.75
CA PRO A 11 21.19 22.54 17.91
C PRO A 11 20.77 21.07 17.97
N ALA A 12 20.07 20.68 19.03
CA ALA A 12 19.48 19.35 19.16
C ALA A 12 18.70 19.03 17.87
N PRO A 13 18.78 17.79 17.34
CA PRO A 13 18.11 17.46 16.08
C PRO A 13 16.63 17.76 16.25
N ALA A 14 16.13 18.71 15.45
CA ALA A 14 14.72 19.04 15.42
C ALA A 14 13.99 17.73 15.10
N LYS A 15 13.12 17.27 16.01
CA LYS A 15 12.19 16.18 15.74
C LYS A 15 11.23 16.66 14.66
N VAL A 16 11.64 16.56 13.40
CA VAL A 16 10.86 16.94 12.22
C VAL A 16 9.77 15.88 12.03
N GLY A 17 8.64 16.10 12.69
CA GLY A 17 7.45 15.27 12.59
C GLY A 17 6.49 15.52 13.73
N ARG A 18 5.18 15.40 13.46
CA ARG A 18 4.17 15.31 14.52
C ARG A 18 4.59 14.19 15.49
N PRO A 19 4.65 14.44 16.81
CA PRO A 19 5.03 13.41 17.76
C PRO A 19 4.18 12.14 17.56
N PRO A 20 4.78 10.94 17.72
CA PRO A 20 4.04 9.69 17.59
C PRO A 20 2.85 9.70 18.55
N LYS A 21 1.68 9.36 18.03
CA LYS A 21 0.41 9.38 18.79
C LYS A 21 0.38 8.35 19.91
N PHE A 22 1.11 7.24 19.74
CA PHE A 22 1.15 6.12 20.68
C PHE A 22 2.56 5.94 21.19
N LYS A 23 2.70 5.63 22.48
CA LYS A 23 4.01 5.42 23.11
C LYS A 23 4.46 3.97 22.99
N THR A 24 3.51 3.04 22.99
CA THR A 24 3.79 1.60 22.90
C THR A 24 2.79 0.89 21.97
N PRO A 25 3.18 -0.21 21.31
CA PRO A 25 2.28 -0.99 20.46
C PRO A 25 1.12 -1.61 21.24
N GLU A 26 1.30 -1.89 22.53
CA GLU A 26 0.26 -2.46 23.40
C GLU A 26 -0.89 -1.48 23.62
N GLU A 27 -0.59 -0.19 23.79
CA GLU A 27 -1.61 0.87 23.90
C GLU A 27 -2.47 0.93 22.64
N MET A 28 -1.82 0.88 21.47
CA MET A 28 -2.51 0.83 20.19
C MET A 28 -3.37 -0.43 20.07
N ASN A 29 -2.82 -1.61 20.40
CA ASN A 29 -3.56 -2.87 20.33
C ASN A 29 -4.79 -2.88 21.24
N THR A 30 -4.67 -2.29 22.43
CA THR A 30 -5.79 -2.17 23.38
C THR A 30 -6.94 -1.36 22.79
N LEU A 31 -6.66 -0.23 22.14
CA LEU A 31 -7.69 0.59 21.48
C LEU A 31 -8.30 -0.10 20.27
N ILE A 32 -7.50 -0.86 19.52
CA ILE A 32 -7.96 -1.66 18.38
C ILE A 32 -8.93 -2.75 18.85
N GLU A 33 -8.59 -3.50 19.89
CA GLU A 33 -9.47 -4.54 20.44
C GLU A 33 -10.73 -3.94 21.07
N ALA A 34 -10.63 -2.80 21.75
CA ALA A 34 -11.79 -2.07 22.25
C ALA A 34 -12.74 -1.65 21.12
N TYR A 35 -12.20 -1.18 19.99
CA TYR A 35 -13.00 -0.86 18.80
C TYR A 35 -13.72 -2.10 18.25
N PHE A 36 -13.02 -3.22 18.09
CA PHE A 36 -13.64 -4.45 17.60
C PHE A 36 -14.72 -4.97 18.54
N THR A 37 -14.46 -4.97 19.85
CA THR A 37 -15.42 -5.38 20.88
C THR A 37 -16.69 -4.53 20.83
N ALA A 38 -16.54 -3.20 20.78
CA ALA A 38 -17.69 -2.29 20.68
C ALA A 38 -18.50 -2.51 19.38
N CYS A 39 -17.83 -2.82 18.28
CA CYS A 39 -18.50 -3.17 17.04
C CYS A 39 -19.24 -4.52 17.12
N ASP A 40 -18.68 -5.51 17.81
CA ASP A 40 -19.30 -6.81 18.03
C ASP A 40 -20.57 -6.71 18.87
N GLU A 41 -20.49 -5.96 19.98
CA GLU A 41 -21.62 -5.69 20.86
C GLU A 41 -22.75 -4.97 20.13
N THR A 42 -22.40 -4.00 19.27
CA THR A 42 -23.37 -3.23 18.49
C THR A 42 -23.79 -3.90 17.18
N LYS A 43 -23.24 -5.10 16.87
CA LYS A 43 -23.44 -5.82 15.61
C LYS A 43 -23.16 -4.97 14.37
N ARG A 44 -22.20 -4.06 14.46
CA ARG A 44 -21.80 -3.16 13.37
C ARG A 44 -20.61 -3.76 12.61
N PRO A 45 -20.57 -3.59 11.27
CA PRO A 45 -19.41 -3.98 10.50
C PRO A 45 -18.21 -3.10 10.87
N TYR A 46 -17.03 -3.72 10.98
CA TYR A 46 -15.78 -3.00 11.18
C TYR A 46 -15.40 -2.29 9.88
N THR A 47 -14.75 -1.13 9.96
CA THR A 47 -14.30 -0.39 8.77
C THR A 47 -12.93 0.22 9.02
N VAL A 48 -12.11 0.32 7.96
CA VAL A 48 -10.81 1.01 8.04
C VAL A 48 -10.95 2.47 8.53
N PRO A 49 -11.90 3.29 8.02
CA PRO A 49 -12.13 4.63 8.58
C PRO A 49 -12.59 4.60 10.04
N GLY A 50 -13.42 3.64 10.45
CA GLY A 50 -13.85 3.49 11.84
C GLY A 50 -12.68 3.19 12.77
N LEU A 51 -11.78 2.30 12.36
CA LEU A 51 -10.53 2.01 13.07
C LEU A 51 -9.66 3.27 13.20
N ALA A 52 -9.51 4.03 12.11
CA ALA A 52 -8.75 5.28 12.13
C ALA A 52 -9.35 6.32 13.10
N LEU A 53 -10.67 6.43 13.15
CA LEU A 53 -11.38 7.30 14.10
C LEU A 53 -11.18 6.85 15.55
N ALA A 54 -11.28 5.54 15.83
CA ALA A 54 -11.07 4.99 17.16
C ALA A 54 -9.65 5.24 17.69
N LEU A 55 -8.67 5.21 16.79
CA LEU A 55 -7.27 5.55 17.07
C LEU A 55 -7.00 7.08 17.06
N GLY A 56 -8.02 7.90 16.82
CA GLY A 56 -7.94 9.35 16.82
C GLY A 56 -7.16 9.95 15.65
N PHE A 57 -7.04 9.24 14.53
CA PHE A 57 -6.49 9.79 13.28
C PHE A 57 -7.52 10.68 12.57
N SER A 58 -7.02 11.71 11.89
CA SER A 58 -7.84 12.65 11.12
C SER A 58 -8.23 12.13 9.73
N SER A 59 -7.53 11.12 9.22
CA SER A 59 -7.82 10.50 7.94
C SER A 59 -7.37 9.04 7.92
N ARG A 60 -7.98 8.26 7.02
CA ARG A 60 -7.54 6.89 6.71
C ARG A 60 -6.07 6.86 6.26
N SER A 61 -5.67 7.82 5.42
CA SER A 61 -4.30 7.90 4.91
C SER A 61 -3.28 8.11 6.04
N SER A 62 -3.63 8.89 7.07
CA SER A 62 -2.76 9.09 8.23
C SER A 62 -2.45 7.79 8.99
N LEU A 63 -3.34 6.80 8.96
CA LEU A 63 -3.07 5.46 9.52
C LEU A 63 -1.99 4.74 8.71
N PHE A 64 -2.03 4.82 7.38
CA PHE A 64 -1.03 4.21 6.50
C PHE A 64 0.30 4.94 6.55
N ASP A 65 0.28 6.27 6.59
CA ASP A 65 1.49 7.07 6.76
C ASP A 65 2.19 6.73 8.08
N TYR A 66 1.43 6.41 9.13
CA TYR A 66 2.00 5.96 10.40
C TYR A 66 2.76 4.63 10.25
N THR A 67 2.28 3.70 9.42
CA THR A 67 2.99 2.45 9.12
C THR A 67 4.25 2.67 8.30
N ALA A 68 4.24 3.63 7.36
CA ALA A 68 5.38 3.91 6.49
C ALA A 68 6.48 4.72 7.20
N ARG A 69 6.09 5.70 8.04
CA ARG A 69 7.02 6.57 8.76
C ARG A 69 7.72 5.87 9.92
N ASN A 70 7.04 4.93 10.57
CA ASN A 70 7.61 4.12 11.64
C ASN A 70 8.19 2.80 11.12
N ALA A 71 8.83 2.81 9.94
CA ALA A 71 9.48 1.60 9.40
C ALA A 71 10.56 1.02 10.35
N GLY A 72 11.07 1.82 11.28
CA GLY A 72 11.97 1.35 12.36
C GLY A 72 11.27 0.68 13.56
N HIS A 73 9.94 0.74 13.65
CA HIS A 73 9.14 0.08 14.69
C HIS A 73 8.11 -0.84 14.06
N GLU A 74 8.58 -2.01 13.63
CA GLU A 74 7.78 -3.03 12.92
C GLU A 74 6.56 -3.50 13.73
N GLU A 75 6.61 -3.43 15.05
CA GLU A 75 5.53 -3.84 15.96
C GLU A 75 4.22 -3.05 15.76
N PHE A 76 4.30 -1.74 15.54
CA PHE A 76 3.11 -0.93 15.24
C PHE A 76 2.52 -1.28 13.88
N ALA A 77 3.39 -1.47 12.89
CA ALA A 77 2.98 -1.85 11.55
C ALA A 77 2.33 -3.24 11.54
N ALA A 78 2.89 -4.21 12.29
CA ALA A 78 2.34 -5.54 12.46
C ALA A 78 0.94 -5.50 13.10
N THR A 79 0.77 -4.69 14.15
CA THR A 79 -0.53 -4.52 14.82
C THR A 79 -1.60 -3.96 13.87
N ILE A 80 -1.27 -2.92 13.10
CA ILE A 80 -2.19 -2.34 12.11
C ILE A 80 -2.49 -3.32 10.98
N LYS A 81 -1.49 -4.05 10.47
CA LYS A 81 -1.68 -5.08 9.44
C LYS A 81 -2.62 -6.19 9.94
N LYS A 82 -2.45 -6.64 11.18
CA LYS A 82 -3.34 -7.63 11.82
C LYS A 82 -4.77 -7.12 11.94
N ALA A 83 -4.96 -5.88 12.38
CA ALA A 83 -6.28 -5.25 12.46
C ALA A 83 -6.93 -5.15 11.07
N LYS A 84 -6.15 -4.76 10.05
CA LYS A 84 -6.63 -4.68 8.67
C LYS A 84 -7.06 -6.05 8.15
N LEU A 85 -6.26 -7.10 8.39
CA LEU A 85 -6.59 -8.47 7.99
C LEU A 85 -7.91 -8.94 8.62
N ARG A 86 -8.20 -8.56 9.87
CA ARG A 86 -9.48 -8.89 10.52
C ARG A 86 -10.68 -8.22 9.82
N ILE A 87 -10.53 -6.97 9.39
CA ILE A 87 -11.58 -6.27 8.62
C ILE A 87 -11.77 -6.93 7.25
N GLU A 88 -10.68 -7.33 6.60
CA GLU A 88 -10.70 -8.05 5.33
C GLU A 88 -11.44 -9.38 5.45
N ALA A 89 -11.10 -10.17 6.48
CA ALA A 89 -11.75 -11.45 6.75
C ALA A 89 -13.28 -11.29 6.91
N GLN A 90 -13.74 -10.29 7.68
CA GLN A 90 -15.17 -10.02 7.83
C GLN A 90 -15.85 -9.75 6.47
N ARG A 91 -15.20 -9.00 5.57
CA ARG A 91 -15.75 -8.70 4.23
C ARG A 91 -15.79 -9.93 3.34
N VAL A 92 -14.74 -10.72 3.36
CA VAL A 92 -14.65 -11.96 2.57
C VAL A 92 -15.66 -12.99 3.07
N GLU A 93 -15.78 -13.19 4.38
CA GLU A 93 -16.78 -14.08 4.96
C GLU A 93 -18.20 -13.63 4.63
N ALA A 94 -18.49 -12.33 4.72
CA ALA A 94 -19.80 -11.80 4.34
C ALA A 94 -20.11 -12.01 2.85
N LEU A 95 -19.11 -11.92 1.96
CA LEU A 95 -19.25 -12.26 0.54
C LEU A 95 -19.53 -13.74 0.34
N VAL A 96 -18.75 -14.63 0.97
CA VAL A 96 -18.94 -16.09 0.88
C VAL A 96 -20.31 -16.52 1.42
N MET A 97 -20.77 -15.88 2.50
CA MET A 97 -22.09 -16.14 3.07
C MET A 97 -23.24 -15.43 2.34
N CYS A 98 -22.97 -14.69 1.26
CA CYS A 98 -23.96 -13.91 0.51
C CYS A 98 -24.77 -12.93 1.39
N ARG A 99 -24.13 -12.34 2.42
CA ARG A 99 -24.78 -11.45 3.38
C ARG A 99 -24.53 -9.99 3.04
N GLY A 100 -25.57 -9.28 2.60
CA GLY A 100 -25.52 -7.84 2.32
C GLY A 100 -25.20 -7.52 0.87
N ASN A 101 -24.73 -6.29 0.61
CA ASN A 101 -24.48 -5.82 -0.75
C ASN A 101 -23.07 -6.21 -1.23
N ALA A 102 -23.00 -7.24 -2.08
CA ALA A 102 -21.75 -7.73 -2.66
C ALA A 102 -20.98 -6.65 -3.43
N ALA A 103 -21.67 -5.79 -4.19
CA ALA A 103 -21.01 -4.72 -4.95
C ALA A 103 -20.31 -3.70 -4.03
N GLY A 104 -20.93 -3.38 -2.89
CA GLY A 104 -20.34 -2.50 -1.88
C GLY A 104 -19.10 -3.11 -1.23
N MET A 105 -19.13 -4.40 -0.92
CA MET A 105 -17.97 -5.11 -0.36
C MET A 105 -16.83 -5.26 -1.38
N ILE A 106 -17.14 -5.58 -2.63
CA ILE A 106 -16.15 -5.63 -3.72
C ILE A 106 -15.51 -4.25 -3.91
N PHE A 107 -16.30 -3.17 -3.87
CA PHE A 107 -15.78 -1.81 -3.94
C PHE A 107 -14.84 -1.50 -2.78
N ASP A 108 -15.21 -1.88 -1.55
CA ASP A 108 -14.38 -1.71 -0.35
C ASP A 108 -13.07 -2.51 -0.46
N LEU A 109 -13.13 -3.77 -0.87
CA LEU A 109 -11.97 -4.64 -1.08
C LEU A 109 -11.00 -4.08 -2.13
N LYS A 110 -11.51 -3.55 -3.25
CA LYS A 110 -10.69 -2.91 -4.28
C LYS A 110 -10.02 -1.63 -3.76
N ASN A 111 -10.76 -0.74 -3.10
CA ASN A 111 -10.25 0.58 -2.68
C ASN A 111 -9.37 0.54 -1.42
N ASN A 112 -9.66 -0.34 -0.47
CA ASN A 112 -8.98 -0.40 0.82
C ASN A 112 -7.97 -1.53 0.93
N PHE A 113 -8.16 -2.64 0.20
CA PHE A 113 -7.35 -3.85 0.32
C PHE A 113 -6.56 -4.15 -0.96
N GLY A 114 -6.75 -3.39 -2.04
CA GLY A 114 -5.96 -3.52 -3.27
C GLY A 114 -6.31 -4.76 -4.09
N TRP A 115 -7.48 -5.35 -3.86
CA TRP A 115 -7.97 -6.46 -4.67
C TRP A 115 -8.14 -6.00 -6.11
N ARG A 116 -7.79 -6.86 -7.07
CA ARG A 116 -8.00 -6.61 -8.49
C ARG A 116 -8.72 -7.78 -9.11
N ASP A 117 -9.62 -7.48 -10.04
CA ASP A 117 -10.17 -8.53 -10.89
C ASP A 117 -9.03 -9.07 -11.75
N ALA A 118 -8.94 -10.39 -11.86
CA ALA A 118 -8.03 -11.01 -12.80
C ALA A 118 -8.55 -10.73 -14.22
N SER A 119 -7.84 -9.89 -14.97
CA SER A 119 -8.07 -9.72 -16.40
C SER A 119 -7.07 -10.58 -17.17
N GLU A 120 -7.53 -11.62 -17.85
CA GLU A 120 -6.71 -12.31 -18.86
C GLU A 120 -6.59 -11.40 -20.09
N VAL A 121 -5.51 -10.62 -20.17
CA VAL A 121 -5.14 -9.97 -21.43
C VAL A 121 -4.36 -11.00 -22.24
N LYS A 122 -5.07 -11.79 -23.06
CA LYS A 122 -4.43 -12.57 -24.14
C LYS A 122 -4.00 -11.60 -25.22
N SER A 123 -2.82 -11.00 -25.08
CA SER A 123 -2.17 -10.31 -26.18
C SER A 123 -1.55 -11.33 -27.12
N ASP A 124 -2.36 -12.00 -27.94
CA ASP A 124 -1.90 -12.63 -29.18
C ASP A 124 -1.58 -11.51 -30.17
N ALA A 125 -0.49 -10.78 -29.91
CA ALA A 125 0.06 -9.84 -30.87
C ALA A 125 0.72 -10.64 -31.99
N THR A 126 -0.10 -11.18 -32.90
CA THR A 126 0.40 -11.59 -34.22
C THR A 126 0.75 -10.30 -34.95
N VAL A 127 2.04 -9.93 -34.90
CA VAL A 127 2.57 -8.82 -35.69
C VAL A 127 2.42 -9.23 -37.16
N GLN A 128 1.37 -8.73 -37.82
CA GLN A 128 1.19 -8.83 -39.27
C GLN A 128 2.21 -7.89 -39.90
N ILE A 129 3.43 -8.38 -40.12
CA ILE A 129 4.44 -7.66 -40.90
C ILE A 129 3.86 -7.53 -42.31
N ARG A 130 3.64 -6.28 -42.76
CA ARG A 130 3.17 -6.06 -44.12
C ARG A 130 4.25 -6.55 -45.09
N GLU A 131 3.82 -7.12 -46.21
CA GLU A 131 4.74 -7.76 -47.15
C GLU A 131 5.79 -6.78 -47.72
N GLU A 132 5.44 -5.50 -47.78
CA GLU A 132 6.33 -4.36 -48.06
C GLU A 132 7.48 -4.22 -47.05
N ASP A 133 7.21 -4.40 -45.75
CA ASP A 133 8.21 -4.29 -44.68
C ASP A 133 9.15 -5.50 -44.68
N ARG A 134 8.65 -6.68 -45.06
CA ARG A 134 9.47 -7.89 -45.23
C ARG A 134 10.45 -7.73 -46.40
N LEU A 135 10.00 -7.14 -47.50
CA LEU A 135 10.86 -6.88 -48.67
C LEU A 135 11.94 -5.84 -48.37
N LEU A 136 11.62 -4.82 -47.58
CA LEU A 136 12.59 -3.80 -47.16
C LEU A 136 13.70 -4.40 -46.29
N MET A 137 13.35 -5.26 -45.33
CA MET A 137 14.32 -5.98 -44.48
C MET A 137 15.29 -6.83 -45.31
N GLN A 138 14.79 -7.52 -46.34
CA GLN A 138 15.62 -8.35 -47.22
C GLN A 138 16.59 -7.51 -48.06
N LYS A 139 16.17 -6.33 -48.53
CA LYS A 139 17.04 -5.39 -49.25
C LYS A 139 18.11 -4.76 -48.36
N VAL A 140 17.76 -4.41 -47.12
CA VAL A 140 18.71 -3.86 -46.15
C VAL A 140 19.80 -4.87 -45.80
N GLN A 141 19.45 -6.15 -45.65
CA GLN A 141 20.44 -7.22 -45.45
C GLN A 141 21.36 -7.43 -46.67
N GLY A 142 20.84 -7.30 -47.89
CA GLY A 142 21.66 -7.38 -49.10
C GLY A 142 22.67 -6.23 -49.20
N LEU A 143 22.27 -5.01 -48.85
CA LEU A 143 23.15 -3.84 -48.89
C LEU A 143 24.25 -3.85 -47.81
N LEU A 144 23.99 -4.46 -46.66
CA LEU A 144 24.98 -4.62 -45.59
C LEU A 144 25.96 -5.78 -45.84
N GLY A 145 25.70 -6.62 -46.84
CA GLY A 145 26.52 -7.79 -47.18
C GLY A 145 27.57 -7.57 -48.26
N GLU A 146 27.63 -6.39 -48.90
CA GLU A 146 28.52 -6.12 -50.04
C GLU A 146 29.76 -5.27 -49.72
N GLU A 147 30.02 -4.90 -48.46
CA GLU A 147 31.20 -4.08 -48.08
C GLU A 147 32.39 -4.86 -47.50
N THR A 148 32.47 -6.18 -47.69
CA THR A 148 33.68 -6.94 -47.32
C THR A 148 34.12 -7.86 -48.44
N GLU A 149 34.72 -7.30 -49.49
CA GLU A 149 35.82 -7.92 -50.22
C GLU A 149 36.43 -6.94 -51.23
N GLN A 150 37.40 -6.15 -50.76
CA GLN A 150 38.65 -5.84 -51.46
C GLN A 150 39.66 -5.16 -50.54
#